data_AF-A0A849HUB1-F1
#
_entry.id   AF-A0A849HUB1-F1
#
_cell.length_a   1.000
_cell.length_b   1.000
_cell.length_c   1.000
_cell.angle_alpha   90.00
_cell.angle_beta   90.00
_cell.angle_gamma   90.00
#
_symmetry.space_group_name_H-M   'P 1'
#
loop_
_entity.id
_entity.type
_entity.pdbx_description
1 polymer ?
#
loop_
_entity_poly.entity_id
_entity_poly.type
_entity_poly.pdbx_seq_one_letter_code
_entity_poly.pdbx_strand_id
1 'polypeptide(L)'
;MSGKSWRWWSGRVAVTLAVLVVAVALSRLWSYATADDPSRVEEPDIAALGGVACAQLRDDTAAATVGRGATVAQKVGAINAQNDAVVALVSRMQSLVADRLDRDQPAAEWLEDWQRLVAARDEYARSLAAGKATPFVLPTIDGHSLVDRLNNSGINCRVPLTLLSP
;
A
#
# COMPACT_ATOMS: atom_id res chain seq x y z
N MET A 1 29.43 -43.03 41.71
CA MET A 1 28.73 -41.73 41.89
C MET A 1 27.38 -42.01 42.54
N SER A 2 27.17 -41.54 43.77
CA SER A 2 25.93 -41.72 44.55
C SER A 2 24.72 -41.12 43.81
N GLY A 3 23.59 -41.84 43.74
CA GLY A 3 22.40 -41.43 42.96
C GLY A 3 21.83 -40.03 43.27
N LYS A 4 22.21 -39.43 44.40
CA LYS A 4 21.85 -38.05 44.79
C LYS A 4 22.61 -36.98 43.98
N SER A 5 23.88 -37.21 43.63
CA SER A 5 24.68 -36.27 42.83
C SER A 5 24.29 -36.30 41.35
N TRP A 6 23.87 -37.46 40.84
CA TRP A 6 23.37 -37.61 39.46
C TRP A 6 22.05 -36.86 39.24
N ARG A 7 21.10 -36.98 40.17
CA ARG A 7 19.80 -36.28 40.11
C ARG A 7 19.93 -34.76 40.20
N TRP A 8 20.91 -34.28 40.97
CA TRP A 8 21.17 -32.84 41.09
C TRP A 8 21.81 -32.27 39.82
N TRP A 9 22.70 -33.04 39.19
CA TRP A 9 23.36 -32.64 37.94
C TRP A 9 22.37 -32.66 36.76
N SER A 10 21.56 -33.71 36.64
CA SER A 10 20.54 -33.80 35.59
C SER A 10 19.47 -32.72 35.69
N GLY A 11 19.05 -32.35 36.90
CA GLY A 11 18.12 -31.24 37.13
C GLY A 11 18.67 -29.90 36.64
N ARG A 12 19.95 -29.62 36.92
CA ARG A 12 20.61 -28.38 36.44
C ARG A 12 20.71 -28.34 34.92
N VAL A 13 21.12 -29.45 34.30
CA VAL A 13 21.21 -29.55 32.83
C VAL A 13 19.84 -29.37 32.18
N ALA A 14 18.80 -29.99 32.71
CA ALA A 14 17.44 -29.85 32.19
C ALA A 14 16.94 -28.40 32.26
N VAL A 15 17.17 -27.70 33.37
CA VAL A 15 16.81 -26.29 33.51
C VAL A 15 17.59 -25.42 32.53
N THR A 16 18.90 -25.61 32.40
CA THR A 16 19.72 -24.83 31.46
C THR A 16 19.27 -25.02 30.01
N LEU A 17 18.96 -26.25 29.61
CA LEU A 17 18.44 -26.55 28.27
C LEU A 17 17.06 -25.91 28.06
N ALA A 18 16.16 -25.98 29.04
CA ALA A 18 14.86 -25.35 28.96
C ALA A 18 14.97 -23.82 28.80
N VAL A 19 15.86 -23.16 29.56
CA VAL A 19 16.11 -21.72 29.43
C VAL A 19 16.66 -21.38 28.04
N LEU A 20 17.60 -22.17 27.51
CA LEU A 20 18.14 -21.97 26.16
C LEU A 20 17.05 -22.07 25.09
N VAL A 21 16.19 -23.09 25.17
CA VAL A 21 15.08 -23.27 24.22
C VAL A 21 14.12 -22.08 24.28
N VAL A 22 13.75 -21.62 25.48
CA VAL A 22 12.88 -20.46 25.66
C VAL A 22 13.53 -19.20 25.11
N ALA A 23 14.81 -18.96 25.38
CA ALA A 23 15.54 -17.80 24.88
C ALA A 23 15.58 -17.78 23.34
N VAL A 24 15.86 -18.93 22.70
CA VAL A 24 15.84 -19.04 21.23
C VAL A 24 14.44 -18.80 20.68
N ALA A 25 13.40 -19.38 21.29
CA ALA A 25 12.02 -19.19 20.86
C ALA A 25 11.61 -17.71 20.96
N LEU A 26 11.95 -17.04 22.07
CA LEU A 26 11.68 -15.61 22.26
C LEU A 26 12.47 -14.74 21.28
N SER A 27 13.73 -15.05 20.99
CA SER A 27 14.50 -14.33 19.96
C SER A 27 13.91 -14.52 18.56
N ARG A 28 13.41 -15.72 18.24
CA ARG A 28 12.74 -15.98 16.96
C ARG A 28 11.40 -15.24 16.86
N LEU A 29 10.59 -15.27 17.92
CA LEU A 29 9.36 -14.51 18.03
C LEU A 29 9.61 -13.01 17.93
N TRP A 30 10.65 -12.51 18.59
CA TRP A 30 11.06 -11.10 18.51
C TRP A 30 11.46 -10.75 17.09
N SER A 31 12.32 -11.55 16.44
CA SER A 31 12.72 -11.31 15.04
C SER A 31 11.56 -11.37 14.06
N TYR A 32 10.50 -12.14 14.35
CA TYR A 32 9.29 -12.17 13.53
C TYR A 32 8.37 -10.99 13.83
N ALA A 33 8.30 -10.55 15.09
CA ALA A 33 7.55 -9.36 15.50
C ALA A 33 8.20 -8.05 15.06
N THR A 34 9.52 -8.05 14.82
CA THR A 34 10.31 -6.94 14.28
C THR A 34 10.78 -7.22 12.85
N ALA A 35 10.22 -8.21 12.17
CA ALA A 35 10.48 -8.37 10.75
C ALA A 35 9.68 -7.30 10.03
N ASP A 36 10.37 -6.26 9.55
CA ASP A 36 9.81 -5.24 8.64
C ASP A 36 9.07 -5.96 7.50
N ASP A 37 7.83 -5.59 7.22
CA ASP A 37 7.11 -6.15 6.08
C ASP A 37 7.69 -5.51 4.81
N PRO A 38 8.44 -6.26 3.97
CA PRO A 38 9.12 -5.70 2.82
C PRO A 38 8.14 -5.24 1.73
N SER A 39 6.82 -5.37 1.94
CA SER A 39 5.78 -4.88 1.05
C SER A 39 5.09 -3.59 1.54
N ARG A 40 5.51 -3.03 2.69
CA ARG A 40 4.85 -1.87 3.33
C ARG A 40 5.79 -0.70 3.57
N VAL A 41 5.22 0.49 3.47
CA VAL A 41 5.87 1.74 3.85
C VAL A 41 5.71 1.91 5.36
N GLU A 42 6.80 1.68 6.09
CA GLU A 42 6.81 1.72 7.57
C GLU A 42 7.49 2.98 8.12
N GLU A 43 8.09 3.82 7.26
CA GLU A 43 8.75 5.05 7.68
C GLU A 43 7.71 6.10 8.13
N PRO A 44 7.71 6.54 9.41
CA PRO A 44 6.61 7.31 9.99
C PRO A 44 6.43 8.69 9.34
N ASP A 45 7.52 9.30 8.88
CA ASP A 45 7.47 10.58 8.16
C ASP A 45 6.80 10.43 6.80
N ILE A 46 7.10 9.34 6.07
CA ILE A 46 6.47 9.04 4.77
C ILE A 46 4.99 8.72 4.97
N ALA A 47 4.65 7.92 5.98
CA ALA A 47 3.27 7.58 6.30
C ALA A 47 2.43 8.83 6.69
N ALA A 48 3.00 9.75 7.48
CA ALA A 48 2.32 10.98 7.87
C ALA A 48 2.09 11.94 6.69
N LEU A 49 3.12 12.14 5.85
CA LEU A 49 3.04 12.97 4.65
C LEU A 49 2.08 12.37 3.61
N GLY A 50 2.14 11.05 3.42
CA GLY A 50 1.21 10.29 2.60
C GLY A 50 -0.23 10.45 3.07
N GLY A 51 -0.47 10.38 4.39
CA GLY A 51 -1.79 10.59 4.97
C GLY A 51 -2.39 11.96 4.64
N VAL A 52 -1.60 13.04 4.72
CA VAL A 52 -2.05 14.40 4.35
C VAL A 52 -2.35 14.49 2.85
N ALA A 53 -1.45 13.99 2.01
CA ALA A 53 -1.65 14.02 0.56
C ALA A 53 -2.87 13.19 0.12
N CYS A 54 -3.14 12.08 0.81
CA CYS A 54 -4.30 11.23 0.53
C CYS A 54 -5.61 11.81 1.04
N ALA A 55 -5.61 12.60 2.12
CA ALA A 55 -6.77 13.39 2.51
C ALA A 55 -7.13 14.41 1.41
N GLN A 56 -6.13 15.12 0.88
CA GLN A 56 -6.34 16.05 -0.23
C GLN A 56 -6.87 15.35 -1.49
N LEU A 57 -6.29 14.20 -1.87
CA LEU A 57 -6.78 13.40 -3.00
C LEU A 57 -8.27 13.07 -2.86
N ARG A 58 -8.70 12.63 -1.67
CA ARG A 58 -10.10 12.30 -1.42
C ARG A 58 -11.01 13.51 -1.60
N ASP A 59 -10.61 14.65 -1.08
CA ASP A 59 -11.42 15.88 -1.16
C ASP A 59 -11.52 16.37 -2.62
N ASP A 60 -10.40 16.36 -3.36
CA ASP A 60 -10.34 16.77 -4.76
C ASP A 60 -11.15 15.83 -5.67
N THR A 61 -11.02 14.52 -5.47
CA THR A 61 -11.78 13.54 -6.26
C THR A 61 -13.27 13.56 -5.97
N ALA A 62 -13.66 13.85 -4.71
CA ALA A 62 -15.05 14.07 -4.33
C ALA A 62 -15.60 15.35 -4.99
N ALA A 63 -14.85 16.45 -4.95
CA ALA A 63 -15.24 17.72 -5.57
C ALA A 63 -15.43 17.63 -7.09
N ALA A 64 -14.66 16.77 -7.76
CA ALA A 64 -14.77 16.52 -9.19
C ALA A 64 -15.92 15.57 -9.60
N THR A 65 -16.66 14.99 -8.64
CA THR A 65 -17.70 13.99 -8.94
C THR A 65 -18.92 14.62 -9.61
N VAL A 66 -19.40 13.98 -10.68
CA VAL A 66 -20.62 14.39 -11.41
C VAL A 66 -21.77 13.41 -11.17
N GLY A 67 -23.00 13.90 -11.29
CA GLY A 67 -24.21 13.09 -11.11
C GLY A 67 -24.43 12.06 -12.23
N ARG A 68 -25.27 11.05 -11.97
CA ARG A 68 -25.53 9.94 -12.92
C ARG A 68 -26.07 10.40 -14.29
N GLY A 69 -26.82 11.51 -14.31
CA GLY A 69 -27.38 12.12 -15.51
C GLY A 69 -26.43 13.02 -16.30
N ALA A 70 -25.16 13.12 -15.90
CA ALA A 70 -24.16 13.92 -16.57
C ALA A 70 -23.95 13.46 -18.03
N THR A 71 -23.69 14.43 -18.91
CA THR A 71 -23.34 14.16 -20.31
C THR A 71 -21.99 13.43 -20.40
N VAL A 72 -21.72 12.80 -21.54
CA VAL A 72 -20.42 12.16 -21.80
C VAL A 72 -19.26 13.14 -21.59
N ALA A 73 -19.37 14.38 -22.09
CA ALA A 73 -18.34 15.40 -21.91
C ALA A 73 -18.10 15.74 -20.44
N GLN A 74 -19.16 15.84 -19.64
CA GLN A 74 -19.05 16.09 -18.19
C GLN A 74 -18.40 14.91 -17.46
N LYS A 75 -18.73 13.67 -17.83
CA LYS A 75 -18.10 12.46 -17.24
C LYS A 75 -16.61 12.39 -17.57
N VAL A 76 -16.23 12.60 -18.83
CA VAL A 76 -14.81 12.65 -19.23
C VAL A 76 -14.07 13.76 -18.49
N GLY A 77 -14.67 14.96 -18.37
CA GLY A 77 -14.10 16.05 -17.59
C GLY A 77 -13.90 15.70 -16.12
N ALA A 78 -14.86 15.03 -15.50
CA ALA A 78 -14.76 14.54 -14.12
C ALA A 78 -13.64 13.51 -13.95
N ILE A 79 -13.53 12.54 -14.86
CA ILE A 79 -12.47 11.52 -14.84
C ILE A 79 -11.10 12.18 -14.93
N ASN A 80 -10.94 13.16 -15.83
CA ASN A 80 -9.69 13.89 -16.00
C ASN A 80 -9.32 14.70 -14.75
N ALA A 81 -10.26 15.45 -14.17
CA ALA A 81 -10.01 16.20 -12.94
C ALA A 81 -9.66 15.28 -11.75
N GLN A 82 -10.28 14.11 -11.67
CA GLN A 82 -9.93 13.08 -10.68
C GLN A 82 -8.55 12.48 -10.93
N ASN A 83 -8.16 12.27 -12.18
CA ASN A 83 -6.82 11.81 -12.55
C ASN A 83 -5.76 12.86 -12.21
N ASP A 84 -6.04 14.14 -12.43
CA ASP A 84 -5.15 15.24 -12.06
C ASP A 84 -4.87 15.27 -10.55
N ALA A 85 -5.89 14.99 -9.72
CA ALA A 85 -5.72 14.86 -8.27
C ALA A 85 -4.78 13.69 -7.90
N VAL A 86 -4.87 12.56 -8.61
CA VAL A 86 -3.94 11.43 -8.42
C VAL A 86 -2.52 11.80 -8.86
N VAL A 87 -2.37 12.49 -10.00
CA VAL A 87 -1.07 12.98 -10.48
C VAL A 87 -0.44 13.95 -9.46
N ALA A 88 -1.26 14.82 -8.86
CA ALA A 88 -0.82 15.72 -7.80
C ALA A 88 -0.35 14.96 -6.55
N LEU A 89 -1.06 13.90 -6.12
CA LEU A 89 -0.60 13.00 -5.06
C LEU A 89 0.77 12.41 -5.41
N VAL A 90 0.91 11.80 -6.59
CA VAL A 90 2.15 11.15 -7.03
C VAL A 90 3.31 12.15 -7.07
N SER A 91 3.10 13.32 -7.66
CA SER A 91 4.11 14.39 -7.72
C SER A 91 4.50 14.90 -6.34
N ARG A 92 3.54 15.06 -5.44
CA ARG A 92 3.81 15.48 -4.06
C ARG A 92 4.62 14.43 -3.31
N MET A 93 4.27 13.15 -3.43
CA MET A 93 5.06 12.08 -2.82
C MET A 93 6.47 12.05 -3.41
N GLN A 94 6.62 12.06 -4.73
CA GLN A 94 7.93 12.10 -5.39
C GLN A 94 8.80 13.26 -4.91
N SER A 95 8.24 14.46 -4.75
CA SER A 95 9.02 15.62 -4.27
C SER A 95 9.41 15.53 -2.80
N LEU A 96 8.60 14.88 -1.96
CA LEU A 96 8.84 14.73 -0.52
C LEU A 96 9.81 13.59 -0.19
N VAL A 97 9.85 12.56 -1.03
CA VAL A 97 10.65 11.36 -0.78
C VAL A 97 11.64 11.04 -1.89
N ALA A 98 11.97 11.98 -2.80
CA ALA A 98 12.91 11.75 -3.89
C ALA A 98 14.22 11.07 -3.44
N ASP A 99 14.84 11.58 -2.37
CA ASP A 99 16.11 11.04 -1.84
C ASP A 99 15.96 9.73 -1.03
N ARG A 100 14.72 9.31 -0.75
CA ARG A 100 14.37 8.11 0.02
C ARG A 100 13.71 7.02 -0.83
N LEU A 101 13.05 7.36 -1.93
CA LEU A 101 12.38 6.45 -2.86
C LEU A 101 13.34 5.43 -3.48
N ASP A 102 14.56 5.85 -3.82
CA ASP A 102 15.59 4.94 -4.33
C ASP A 102 16.02 3.88 -3.30
N ARG A 103 15.67 4.08 -2.02
CA ARG A 103 15.98 3.19 -0.90
C ARG A 103 14.75 2.48 -0.30
N ASP A 104 13.54 2.92 -0.67
CA ASP A 104 12.26 2.36 -0.23
C ASP A 104 11.48 1.87 -1.45
N GLN A 105 11.80 0.65 -1.87
CA GLN A 105 11.22 0.03 -3.04
C GLN A 105 9.68 -0.12 -2.96
N PRO A 106 9.08 -0.49 -1.81
CA PRO A 106 7.63 -0.49 -1.64
C PRO A 106 6.96 0.85 -1.94
N ALA A 107 7.55 1.97 -1.48
CA ALA A 107 7.01 3.29 -1.77
C ALA A 107 7.03 3.61 -3.27
N ALA A 108 8.11 3.23 -3.98
CA ALA A 108 8.23 3.43 -5.42
C ALA A 108 7.19 2.60 -6.20
N GLU A 109 7.02 1.33 -5.86
CA GLU A 109 6.02 0.44 -6.47
C GLU A 109 4.60 0.93 -6.24
N TRP A 110 4.30 1.43 -5.04
CA TRP A 110 3.00 2.00 -4.71
C TRP A 110 2.67 3.24 -5.55
N LEU A 111 3.65 4.11 -5.82
CA LEU A 111 3.48 5.26 -6.71
C LEU A 111 3.28 4.85 -8.17
N GLU A 112 4.00 3.82 -8.62
CA GLU A 112 3.80 3.23 -9.94
C GLU A 112 2.38 2.66 -10.10
N ASP A 113 1.85 2.01 -9.06
CA ASP A 113 0.49 1.50 -9.06
C ASP A 113 -0.57 2.61 -9.18
N TRP A 114 -0.34 3.78 -8.57
CA TRP A 114 -1.22 4.95 -8.78
C TRP A 114 -1.18 5.44 -10.23
N GLN A 115 -0.01 5.43 -10.86
CA GLN A 115 0.13 5.78 -12.28
C GLN A 115 -0.59 4.76 -13.19
N ARG A 116 -0.51 3.46 -12.86
CA ARG A 116 -1.27 2.41 -13.58
C ARG A 116 -2.78 2.62 -13.47
N LEU A 117 -3.29 3.04 -12.31
CA LEU A 117 -4.70 3.40 -12.13
C LEU A 117 -5.09 4.57 -13.04
N VAL A 118 -4.29 5.63 -13.08
CA VAL A 118 -4.53 6.79 -13.96
C VAL A 118 -4.52 6.38 -15.43
N ALA A 119 -3.56 5.56 -15.86
CA ALA A 119 -3.48 5.09 -17.24
C ALA A 119 -4.72 4.28 -17.66
N ALA A 120 -5.21 3.37 -16.79
CA ALA A 120 -6.43 2.62 -17.06
C ALA A 120 -7.67 3.53 -17.16
N ARG A 121 -7.74 4.57 -16.32
CA ARG A 121 -8.83 5.55 -16.31
C ARG A 121 -8.79 6.46 -17.55
N ASP A 122 -7.61 6.86 -17.99
CA ASP A 122 -7.42 7.64 -19.21
C ASP A 122 -7.87 6.85 -20.46
N GLU A 123 -7.51 5.57 -20.55
CA GLU A 123 -7.97 4.70 -21.64
C GLU A 123 -9.50 4.60 -21.67
N TYR A 124 -10.13 4.44 -20.50
CA TYR A 124 -11.59 4.46 -20.38
C TYR A 124 -12.19 5.81 -20.79
N ALA A 125 -11.63 6.93 -20.34
CA ALA A 125 -12.10 8.25 -20.72
C ALA A 125 -12.02 8.49 -22.23
N ARG A 126 -10.93 8.05 -22.86
CA ARG A 126 -10.75 8.12 -24.32
C ARG A 126 -11.77 7.24 -25.07
N SER A 127 -12.03 6.02 -24.60
CA SER A 127 -13.02 5.14 -25.23
C SER A 127 -14.45 5.67 -25.09
N LEU A 128 -14.76 6.27 -23.92
CA LEU A 128 -16.01 6.95 -23.65
C LEU A 128 -16.20 8.18 -24.56
N ALA A 129 -15.18 9.03 -24.69
CA ALA A 129 -15.19 10.19 -25.57
C ALA A 129 -15.37 9.82 -27.05
N ALA A 130 -14.82 8.67 -27.47
CA ALA A 130 -14.98 8.14 -28.82
C ALA A 130 -16.37 7.51 -29.09
N GLY A 131 -17.26 7.48 -28.10
CA GLY A 131 -18.58 6.84 -28.21
C GLY A 131 -18.55 5.32 -28.27
N LYS A 132 -17.40 4.71 -27.95
CA LYS A 132 -17.17 3.26 -27.95
C LYS A 132 -16.62 2.82 -26.60
N ALA A 133 -17.39 3.10 -25.55
CA ALA A 133 -16.97 2.82 -24.18
C ALA A 133 -16.57 1.35 -24.03
N THR A 134 -15.29 1.12 -23.82
CA THR A 134 -14.75 -0.19 -23.43
C THR A 134 -14.99 -0.40 -21.94
N PRO A 135 -15.11 -1.65 -21.47
CA PRO A 135 -15.17 -1.91 -20.04
C PRO A 135 -13.95 -1.35 -19.33
N PHE A 136 -14.17 -0.64 -18.22
CA PHE A 136 -13.08 -0.24 -17.32
C PHE A 136 -12.57 -1.47 -16.57
N VAL A 137 -11.32 -1.86 -16.85
CA VAL A 137 -10.69 -3.04 -16.26
C VAL A 137 -9.35 -2.63 -15.67
N LEU A 138 -9.14 -2.97 -14.40
CA LEU A 138 -7.87 -2.77 -13.72
C LEU A 138 -6.97 -4.00 -13.87
N PRO A 139 -5.65 -3.82 -14.00
CA PRO A 139 -4.72 -4.94 -14.14
C PRO A 139 -4.60 -5.74 -12.84
N THR A 140 -4.23 -7.01 -13.00
CA THR A 140 -3.71 -7.87 -11.93
C THR A 140 -2.20 -7.95 -12.11
N ILE A 141 -1.45 -7.77 -11.02
CA ILE A 141 0.02 -7.74 -11.01
C ILE A 141 0.48 -8.76 -9.98
N ASP A 142 1.27 -9.73 -10.42
CA ASP A 142 1.78 -10.83 -9.58
C ASP A 142 0.69 -11.58 -8.81
N GLY A 143 -0.50 -11.74 -9.43
CA GLY A 143 -1.64 -12.41 -8.83
C GLY A 143 -2.48 -11.56 -7.88
N HIS A 144 -2.11 -10.30 -7.64
CA HIS A 144 -2.84 -9.35 -6.80
C HIS A 144 -3.56 -8.31 -7.65
N SER A 145 -4.80 -7.94 -7.28
CA SER A 145 -5.48 -6.84 -7.96
C SER A 145 -4.76 -5.53 -7.69
N LEU A 146 -4.76 -4.61 -8.66
CA LEU A 146 -4.16 -3.27 -8.48
C LEU A 146 -4.74 -2.56 -7.24
N VAL A 147 -6.03 -2.72 -6.97
CA VAL A 147 -6.71 -2.11 -5.82
C VAL A 147 -6.19 -2.66 -4.50
N ASP A 148 -5.94 -3.97 -4.43
CA ASP A 148 -5.39 -4.59 -3.22
C ASP A 148 -3.96 -4.11 -2.96
N ARG A 149 -3.13 -4.02 -4.00
CA ARG A 149 -1.76 -3.49 -3.88
C ARG A 149 -1.75 -2.03 -3.42
N LEU A 150 -2.61 -1.19 -4.01
CA LEU A 150 -2.76 0.22 -3.61
C LEU A 150 -3.23 0.41 -2.16
N ASN A 151 -4.17 -0.43 -1.71
CA ASN A 151 -4.76 -0.33 -0.38
C ASN A 151 -3.92 -0.99 0.74
N ASN A 152 -2.99 -1.88 0.40
CA ASN A 152 -2.17 -2.64 1.35
C ASN A 152 -0.72 -2.12 1.44
N SER A 153 -0.48 -0.85 1.16
CA SER A 153 0.88 -0.25 1.16
C SER A 153 1.40 0.20 2.53
N GLY A 154 0.61 0.06 3.60
CA GLY A 154 0.95 0.58 4.93
C GLY A 154 0.65 2.07 5.13
N ILE A 155 0.44 2.83 4.05
CA ILE A 155 -0.04 4.22 4.11
C ILE A 155 -1.56 4.21 4.26
N ASN A 156 -2.11 5.06 5.13
CA ASN A 156 -3.56 5.25 5.26
C ASN A 156 -4.13 6.03 4.06
N CYS A 157 -4.15 5.37 2.89
CA CYS A 157 -4.49 5.96 1.61
C CYS A 157 -5.30 4.98 0.78
N ARG A 158 -6.55 4.75 1.20
CA ARG A 158 -7.46 3.90 0.43
C ARG A 158 -7.87 4.58 -0.87
N VAL A 159 -7.92 3.79 -1.94
CA VAL A 159 -8.40 4.27 -3.25
C VAL A 159 -9.86 4.74 -3.12
N PRO A 160 -10.18 6.01 -3.41
CA PRO A 160 -11.55 6.50 -3.41
C PRO A 160 -12.43 5.71 -4.39
N LEU A 161 -13.69 5.42 -4.00
CA LEU A 161 -14.63 4.67 -4.84
C LEU A 161 -14.92 5.38 -6.19
N THR A 162 -14.85 6.70 -6.21
CA THR A 162 -14.98 7.52 -7.42
C THR A 162 -13.88 7.21 -8.44
N LEU A 163 -12.72 6.71 -7.99
CA LEU A 163 -11.65 6.27 -8.88
C LEU A 163 -11.87 4.86 -9.45
N LEU A 164 -12.71 4.06 -8.81
CA LEU A 164 -13.00 2.66 -9.18
C LEU A 164 -14.27 2.51 -10.01
N SER A 165 -15.08 3.55 -10.12
CA SER A 165 -16.33 3.56 -10.91
C SER A 165 -16.46 4.87 -11.71
N PRO A 166 -15.56 5.09 -12.69
CA PRO A 166 -15.56 6.26 -13.58
C PRO A 166 -16.80 6.38 -14.49
#